data_AF-A0A436QZ99-F1
#
_entry.id   AF-A0A436QZ99-F1
#
_cell.length_a   1.000
_cell.length_b   1.000
_cell.length_c   1.000
_cell.angle_alpha   90.00
_cell.angle_beta   90.00
_cell.angle_gamma   90.00
#
_symmetry.space_group_name_H-M   'P 1'
#
loop_
_entity.id
_entity.type
_entity.pdbx_description
1 polymer ?
#
loop_
_entity_poly.entity_id
_entity_poly.type
_entity_poly.pdbx_seq_one_letter_code
_entity_poly.pdbx_strand_id
1 'polypeptide(L)' 'MSAASFPDRARVDARDKVRGATLFPGDVPVARVLYAMTVPSRIAKGTMTALDTSAAMRVPAVVRVLT' A
#
# COMPACT_ATOMS: atom_id res chain seq x y z
N MET A 1 -2.20 7.09 38.20
CA MET A 1 -3.34 7.05 37.26
C MET A 1 -3.78 5.60 37.13
N SER A 2 -4.89 5.23 37.78
CA SER A 2 -5.40 3.86 37.75
C SER A 2 -5.92 3.56 36.34
N ALA A 3 -5.31 2.59 35.66
CA ALA A 3 -5.86 2.04 34.43
C ALA A 3 -7.09 1.23 34.82
N ALA A 4 -8.27 1.84 34.73
CA ALA A 4 -9.51 1.09 34.91
C ALA A 4 -9.50 -0.09 33.94
N SER A 5 -9.57 -1.31 34.49
CA SER A 5 -9.71 -2.52 33.69
C SER A 5 -10.98 -2.38 32.86
N PHE A 6 -10.84 -2.30 31.54
CA PHE A 6 -11.99 -2.44 30.67
C PHE A 6 -12.47 -3.88 30.85
N PRO A 7 -13.71 -4.13 31.32
CA PRO A 7 -14.22 -5.49 31.46
C PRO A 7 -14.07 -6.23 30.13
N ASP A 8 -13.84 -7.56 30.17
CA ASP A 8 -13.63 -8.43 29.02
C ASP A 8 -14.81 -8.39 28.03
N ARG A 9 -14.92 -7.29 27.29
CA ARG A 9 -15.87 -7.08 26.22
C ARG A 9 -15.19 -7.51 24.95
N ALA A 10 -15.68 -8.60 24.37
CA ALA A 10 -15.23 -9.06 23.07
C ALA A 10 -15.32 -7.91 22.06
N ARG A 11 -14.23 -7.66 21.33
CA ARG A 11 -14.22 -6.64 20.28
C ARG A 11 -15.15 -7.09 19.15
N VAL A 12 -16.01 -6.18 18.69
CA VAL A 12 -17.04 -6.49 17.68
C VAL A 12 -16.44 -6.98 16.36
N ASP A 13 -15.23 -6.55 16.05
CA ASP A 13 -14.49 -6.84 14.82
C ASP A 13 -13.57 -8.08 14.94
N ALA A 14 -13.35 -8.61 16.15
CA ALA A 14 -12.34 -9.64 16.38
C ALA A 14 -12.64 -10.94 15.62
N ARG A 15 -13.90 -11.36 15.58
CA ARG A 15 -14.31 -12.63 14.96
C ARG A 15 -13.93 -12.69 13.48
N ASP A 16 -14.20 -11.64 12.73
CA ASP A 16 -13.94 -11.65 11.28
C ASP A 16 -12.45 -11.46 10.98
N LYS A 17 -11.75 -10.69 11.81
CA LYS A 17 -10.29 -10.52 11.71
C LYS A 17 -9.55 -11.84 11.90
N VAL A 18 -9.91 -12.64 12.92
CA VAL A 18 -9.24 -13.94 13.18
C VAL A 18 -9.63 -15.04 12.17
N ARG A 19 -10.68 -14.80 11.38
CA ARG A 19 -11.13 -15.72 10.32
C ARG A 19 -10.63 -15.34 8.93
N GLY A 20 -9.93 -14.21 8.80
CA GLY A 20 -9.55 -13.67 7.48
C GLY A 20 -10.76 -13.18 6.67
N ALA A 21 -11.90 -12.92 7.30
CA ALA A 21 -13.11 -12.43 6.63
C ALA A 21 -13.12 -10.89 6.50
N THR A 22 -12.29 -10.19 7.27
CA THR A 22 -12.14 -8.74 7.13
C THR A 22 -11.37 -8.38 5.88
N LEU A 23 -11.97 -7.58 4.99
CA LEU A 23 -11.30 -7.02 3.82
C LEU A 23 -10.61 -5.70 4.20
N PHE A 24 -9.30 -5.64 4.00
CA PHE A 24 -8.51 -4.42 4.01
C PHE A 24 -8.37 -3.88 2.58
N PRO A 25 -7.86 -2.66 2.37
CA PRO A 25 -7.78 -2.07 1.02
C PRO A 25 -7.07 -2.92 -0.03
N GLY A 26 -6.09 -3.74 0.37
CA GLY A 26 -5.41 -4.69 -0.52
C GLY A 26 -6.23 -5.92 -0.90
N ASP A 27 -7.27 -6.24 -0.11
CA ASP A 27 -8.13 -7.41 -0.30
C ASP A 27 -9.37 -7.10 -1.14
N VAL A 28 -9.69 -5.82 -1.34
CA VAL A 28 -10.88 -5.40 -2.07
C VAL A 28 -10.72 -5.75 -3.56
N PRO A 29 -11.54 -6.64 -4.13
CA PRO A 29 -11.41 -7.00 -5.54
C PRO A 29 -11.95 -5.87 -6.41
N VAL A 30 -11.06 -5.19 -7.13
CA VAL A 30 -11.43 -4.16 -8.11
C VAL A 30 -11.10 -4.67 -9.51
N ALA A 31 -12.11 -4.75 -10.38
CA ALA A 31 -11.92 -5.19 -11.75
C ALA A 31 -11.08 -4.18 -12.54
N ARG A 32 -10.17 -4.68 -13.38
CA ARG A 32 -9.33 -3.88 -14.31
C ARG A 32 -8.52 -2.77 -13.62
N VAL A 33 -8.07 -3.00 -12.39
CA VAL A 33 -7.22 -2.07 -11.65
C VAL A 33 -5.77 -2.11 -12.16
N LEU A 34 -5.11 -0.96 -12.21
CA LEU A 34 -3.67 -0.85 -12.44
C LEU A 34 -2.93 -0.77 -11.11
N TYR A 35 -1.72 -1.34 -11.06
CA TYR A 35 -0.85 -1.25 -9.90
C TYR A 35 0.17 -0.12 -10.08
N ALA A 36 0.37 0.66 -9.02
CA ALA A 36 1.39 1.70 -8.97
C ALA A 36 2.53 1.23 -8.05
N MET A 37 3.77 1.58 -8.44
CA MET A 37 4.97 1.34 -7.65
C MET A 37 5.81 2.61 -7.64
N THR A 38 6.36 2.96 -6.48
CA THR A 38 7.24 4.13 -6.34
C THR A 38 8.70 3.76 -6.57
N VAL A 39 9.46 4.70 -7.11
CA VAL A 39 10.93 4.61 -7.21
C VAL A 39 11.52 5.67 -6.27
N PRO A 40 11.79 5.32 -5.00
CA PRO A 40 12.24 6.29 -4.01
C PRO A 40 13.69 6.72 -4.26
N SER A 41 14.04 7.92 -3.77
CA SER A 41 15.42 8.40 -3.78
C SER A 41 16.33 7.43 -3.00
N ARG A 42 17.51 7.15 -3.56
CA ARG A 42 18.55 6.30 -2.93
C ARG A 42 19.47 7.10 -1.99
N ILE A 43 19.31 8.42 -1.96
CA ILE A 43 20.10 9.35 -1.15
C ILE A 43 19.16 10.27 -0.35
N ALA A 44 19.63 10.74 0.80
CA ALA A 44 18.86 11.63 1.66
C ALA A 44 18.73 13.06 1.09
N LYS A 45 19.74 13.56 0.37
CA LYS A 45 19.76 14.92 -0.19
C LYS A 45 20.62 14.99 -1.45
N GLY A 46 20.10 15.64 -2.49
CA GLY A 46 20.80 15.94 -3.73
C GLY A 46 19.88 16.61 -4.74
N THR A 47 20.45 17.03 -5.87
CA THR A 47 19.69 17.57 -7.01
C THR A 47 19.59 16.51 -8.09
N MET A 48 18.37 16.19 -8.52
CA MET A 48 18.15 15.29 -9.65
C MET A 48 18.44 16.05 -10.96
N THR A 49 19.46 15.64 -11.69
CA THR A 49 19.86 16.28 -12.95
C THR A 49 19.21 15.64 -14.19
N ALA A 50 18.82 14.37 -14.09
CA ALA A 50 18.15 13.64 -15.16
C ALA A 50 17.35 12.44 -14.59
N LEU A 51 16.33 12.01 -15.34
CA LEU A 51 15.55 10.80 -15.09
C LEU A 51 15.16 10.16 -16.43
N ASP A 52 15.82 9.06 -16.83
CA ASP A 52 15.46 8.30 -18.02
C ASP A 52 14.40 7.24 -17.67
N THR A 53 13.21 7.39 -18.24
CA THR A 53 12.07 6.46 -18.06
C THR A 53 11.87 5.53 -19.26
N SER A 54 12.70 5.65 -20.30
CA SER A 54 12.51 4.98 -21.58
C SER A 54 12.57 3.46 -21.48
N ALA A 55 13.47 2.92 -20.66
CA ALA A 55 13.57 1.49 -20.42
C ALA A 55 12.32 0.94 -19.74
N ALA A 56 11.78 1.66 -18.75
CA ALA A 56 10.55 1.26 -18.06
C ALA A 56 9.34 1.27 -19.02
N MET A 57 9.21 2.31 -19.85
CA MET A 57 8.12 2.42 -20.82
C MET A 57 8.18 1.37 -21.95
N ARG A 58 9.33 0.72 -22.18
CA ARG A 58 9.46 -0.40 -23.14
C ARG A 58 9.03 -1.75 -22.56
N VAL A 59 8.84 -1.87 -21.25
CA VAL A 59 8.41 -3.11 -20.62
C VAL A 59 6.93 -3.36 -20.94
N PRO A 60 6.57 -4.53 -21.49
CA PRO A 60 5.17 -4.88 -21.74
C PRO A 60 4.31 -4.72 -20.46
N ALA A 61 3.11 -4.18 -20.64
CA ALA A 61 2.13 -3.87 -19.58
C ALA A 61 2.46 -2.70 -18.64
N VAL A 62 3.61 -2.03 -18.78
CA VAL A 62 3.80 -0.70 -18.16
C VAL A 62 2.91 0.30 -18.89
N VAL A 63 1.92 0.82 -18.18
CA VAL A 63 0.92 1.73 -18.78
C VAL A 63 1.41 3.18 -18.75
N ARG A 64 2.12 3.59 -17.71
CA ARG A 64 2.57 4.98 -17.52
C ARG A 64 3.68 5.08 -16.46
N VAL A 65 4.58 6.04 -16.66
CA VAL A 65 5.50 6.57 -15.64
C VAL A 65 5.11 8.02 -15.35
N LEU A 66 5.05 8.38 -14.06
CA LEU A 66 4.80 9.74 -13.57
C LEU A 66 6.09 10.26 -12.91
N THR A 67 6.45 11.52 -13.17
CA THR A 67 7.71 12.15 -12.73
C THR A 67 7.45 13.50 -12.08
#